data_AF-A0A3D6E853-F1
#
_entry.id   AF-A0A3D6E853-F1
#
_cell.length_a   1.000
_cell.length_b   1.000
_cell.length_c   1.000
_cell.angle_alpha   90.00
_cell.angle_beta   90.00
_cell.angle_gamma   90.00
#
_symmetry.space_group_name_H-M   'P 1'
#
loop_
_entity.id
_entity.type
_entity.pdbx_description
1 polymer ?
#
loop_
_entity_poly.entity_id
_entity_poly.type
_entity_poly.pdbx_seq_one_letter_code
_entity_poly.pdbx_strand_id
1 'polypeptide(L)'
;MKKLFILVFLALPLSLAAQNLKFGTVNTVDVFNLMPEKATAEKQLEDLSKQYESEFMKMQEEFTTKYKDFVNSQDSMPENIKQRRMQEIQEIQQRIQNFREVATGDLEEQQAKLLAPLQEKIANAVKAVGQENGFTFIFDMSIPSVLYAGGQAVDATPLVKAKLGL
;
A
#
# COMPACT_ATOMS: atom_id res chain seq x y z
N MET A 1 59.45 1.71 -45.70
CA MET A 1 57.98 1.60 -45.86
C MET A 1 57.29 0.57 -44.95
N LYS A 2 57.97 -0.48 -44.43
CA LYS A 2 57.35 -1.44 -43.49
C LYS A 2 57.04 -0.88 -42.08
N LYS A 3 57.74 0.17 -41.64
CA LYS A 3 57.52 0.79 -40.32
C LYS A 3 56.34 1.78 -40.26
N LEU A 4 55.78 2.16 -41.42
CA LEU A 4 54.63 3.08 -41.48
C LEU A 4 53.30 2.36 -41.28
N PHE A 5 53.22 1.07 -41.65
CA PHE A 5 52.01 0.25 -41.47
C PHE A 5 51.71 -0.08 -40.00
N ILE A 6 52.72 -0.12 -39.12
CA ILE A 6 52.55 -0.42 -37.69
C ILE A 6 51.93 0.78 -36.94
N LEU A 7 52.22 2.01 -37.37
CA LEU A 7 51.68 3.23 -36.77
C LEU A 7 50.20 3.47 -37.10
N VAL A 8 49.72 2.96 -38.24
CA VAL A 8 48.30 3.06 -38.63
C VAL A 8 47.43 2.06 -37.87
N PHE A 9 47.99 0.92 -37.44
CA PHE A 9 47.26 -0.07 -36.63
C PHE A 9 47.10 0.35 -35.15
N LEU A 10 47.94 1.27 -34.65
CA LEU A 10 47.80 1.87 -33.31
C LEU A 10 46.81 3.04 -33.27
N ALA A 11 46.34 3.52 -34.42
CA ALA A 11 45.38 4.61 -34.55
C ALA A 11 43.94 4.12 -34.79
N LEU A 12 43.65 2.85 -34.51
CA LEU A 12 42.26 2.45 -34.30
C LEU A 12 41.76 3.27 -33.10
N PRO A 13 40.76 4.15 -33.27
CA PRO A 13 40.12 4.71 -32.11
C PRO A 13 39.59 3.51 -31.35
N LEU A 14 40.13 3.30 -30.14
CA LEU A 14 39.39 2.62 -29.09
C LEU A 14 38.14 3.47 -28.93
N SER A 15 37.14 3.23 -29.78
CA SER A 15 35.78 3.68 -29.57
C SER A 15 35.42 3.01 -28.28
N LEU A 16 35.68 3.71 -27.18
CA LEU A 16 35.15 3.46 -25.86
C LEU A 16 33.72 3.04 -26.13
N ALA A 17 33.42 1.76 -25.92
CA ALA A 17 32.05 1.29 -25.98
C ALA A 17 31.32 2.11 -24.91
N ALA A 18 30.70 3.22 -25.32
CA ALA A 18 29.84 3.97 -24.47
C ALA A 18 28.81 2.94 -24.02
N GLN A 19 28.84 2.57 -22.74
CA GLN A 19 27.79 1.75 -22.18
C GLN A 19 26.51 2.56 -22.38
N ASN A 20 25.73 2.19 -23.39
CA ASN A 20 24.43 2.77 -23.61
C ASN A 20 23.57 2.32 -22.43
N LEU A 21 23.54 3.15 -21.39
CA LEU A 21 22.72 2.94 -20.22
C LEU A 21 21.27 2.92 -20.67
N LYS A 22 20.62 1.78 -20.47
CA LYS A 22 19.22 1.59 -20.87
C LYS A 22 18.35 1.94 -19.69
N PHE A 23 17.61 3.03 -19.82
CA PHE A 23 16.67 3.49 -18.80
C PHE A 23 15.25 3.06 -19.17
N GLY A 24 14.54 2.51 -18.19
CA GLY A 24 13.15 2.14 -18.31
C GLY A 24 12.26 2.99 -17.41
N THR A 25 10.98 3.03 -17.73
CA THR A 25 9.93 3.52 -16.86
C THR A 25 8.90 2.43 -16.59
N VAL A 26 8.20 2.53 -15.48
CA VAL A 26 7.06 1.67 -15.16
C VAL A 26 5.99 2.50 -14.47
N ASN A 27 4.72 2.19 -14.68
CA ASN A 27 3.63 2.68 -13.85
C ASN A 27 3.16 1.54 -12.94
N THR A 28 3.66 1.48 -11.70
CA THR A 28 3.31 0.39 -10.78
C THR A 28 1.87 0.48 -10.29
N VAL A 29 1.28 1.67 -10.22
CA VAL A 29 -0.15 1.86 -9.90
C VAL A 29 -1.03 1.19 -10.97
N ASP A 30 -0.71 1.37 -12.24
CA ASP A 30 -1.43 0.71 -13.34
C ASP A 30 -1.29 -0.82 -13.28
N VAL A 31 -0.11 -1.32 -12.94
CA VAL A 31 0.13 -2.77 -12.77
C VAL A 31 -0.66 -3.30 -11.58
N PHE A 32 -0.55 -2.65 -10.43
CA PHE A 32 -1.24 -2.99 -9.18
C PHE A 32 -2.76 -3.03 -9.36
N ASN A 33 -3.32 -2.06 -10.09
CA ASN A 33 -4.75 -1.99 -10.34
C ASN A 33 -5.31 -3.14 -11.19
N LEU A 34 -4.47 -3.82 -11.97
CA LEU A 34 -4.86 -4.96 -12.78
C LEU A 34 -4.68 -6.30 -12.07
N MET A 35 -4.00 -6.33 -10.91
CA MET A 35 -3.75 -7.58 -10.19
C MET A 35 -5.07 -8.18 -9.66
N PRO A 36 -5.40 -9.45 -9.99
CA PRO A 36 -6.63 -10.08 -9.52
C PRO A 36 -6.65 -10.23 -7.99
N GLU A 37 -5.50 -10.40 -7.35
CA GLU A 37 -5.38 -10.51 -5.90
C GLU A 37 -5.77 -9.23 -5.16
N LYS A 38 -5.75 -8.07 -5.83
CA LYS A 38 -6.18 -6.79 -5.27
C LYS A 38 -7.65 -6.86 -4.82
N ALA A 39 -8.53 -7.39 -5.67
CA ALA A 39 -9.94 -7.50 -5.35
C ALA A 39 -10.18 -8.40 -4.13
N THR A 40 -9.38 -9.45 -3.95
CA THR A 40 -9.44 -10.30 -2.75
C THR A 40 -9.00 -9.55 -1.50
N ALA A 41 -7.90 -8.78 -1.57
CA ALA A 41 -7.43 -7.96 -0.45
C ALA A 41 -8.44 -6.87 -0.07
N GLU A 42 -8.99 -6.17 -1.06
CA GLU A 42 -10.04 -5.16 -0.86
C GLU A 42 -11.27 -5.78 -0.20
N LYS A 43 -11.68 -6.98 -0.64
CA LYS A 43 -12.84 -7.65 -0.06
C LYS A 43 -12.61 -8.03 1.41
N GLN A 44 -11.43 -8.53 1.75
CA GLN A 44 -11.08 -8.87 3.13
C GLN A 44 -11.09 -7.64 4.04
N LEU A 45 -10.56 -6.50 3.57
CA LEU A 45 -10.62 -5.23 4.32
C LEU A 45 -12.04 -4.71 4.48
N GLU A 46 -12.87 -4.80 3.43
CA GLU A 46 -14.27 -4.39 3.48
C GLU A 46 -15.04 -5.22 4.52
N ASP A 47 -14.85 -6.54 4.52
CA ASP A 47 -15.55 -7.45 5.42
C ASP A 47 -15.10 -7.24 6.88
N LEU A 48 -13.80 -7.00 7.11
CA LEU A 48 -13.28 -6.64 8.43
C LEU A 48 -13.82 -5.29 8.91
N SER A 49 -13.83 -4.28 8.05
CA SER A 49 -14.39 -2.96 8.36
C SER A 49 -15.87 -3.06 8.74
N LYS A 50 -16.66 -3.89 8.05
CA LYS A 50 -18.07 -4.14 8.39
C LYS A 50 -18.24 -4.84 9.75
N GLN A 51 -17.34 -5.75 10.10
CA GLN A 51 -17.36 -6.38 11.42
C GLN A 51 -17.11 -5.33 12.51
N TYR A 52 -16.11 -4.47 12.34
CA TYR A 52 -15.84 -3.39 13.29
C TYR A 52 -16.97 -2.40 13.39
N GLU A 53 -17.58 -2.00 12.28
CA GLU A 53 -18.76 -1.13 12.27
C GLU A 53 -19.93 -1.77 13.03
N SER A 54 -20.18 -3.07 12.82
CA SER A 54 -21.25 -3.78 13.53
C SER A 54 -21.03 -3.81 15.04
N GLU A 55 -19.82 -4.12 15.49
CA GLU A 55 -19.48 -4.13 16.92
C GLU A 55 -19.52 -2.72 17.52
N PHE A 56 -19.04 -1.71 16.80
CA PHE A 56 -19.14 -0.31 17.22
C PHE A 56 -20.59 0.12 17.43
N MET A 57 -21.48 -0.23 16.50
CA MET A 57 -22.91 0.08 16.60
C MET A 57 -23.58 -0.59 17.80
N LYS A 58 -23.24 -1.85 18.11
CA LYS A 58 -23.73 -2.53 19.33
C LYS A 58 -23.30 -1.81 20.61
N MET A 59 -22.04 -1.35 20.67
CA MET A 59 -21.55 -0.61 21.83
C MET A 59 -22.23 0.76 21.97
N GLN A 60 -22.49 1.46 20.86
CA GLN A 60 -23.25 2.71 20.87
C GLN A 60 -24.71 2.51 21.31
N GLU A 61 -25.34 1.43 20.89
CA GLU A 61 -26.69 1.07 21.32
C GLU A 61 -26.73 0.73 22.82
N GLU A 62 -25.75 -0.02 23.32
CA GLU A 62 -25.56 -0.32 24.75
C GLU A 62 -25.46 0.98 25.56
N PHE A 63 -24.58 1.90 25.15
CA PHE A 63 -24.43 3.21 25.77
C PHE A 63 -25.74 4.01 25.77
N THR A 64 -26.36 4.14 24.60
CA THR A 64 -27.57 4.96 24.41
C THR A 64 -28.72 4.44 25.28
N THR A 65 -28.88 3.12 25.34
CA THR A 65 -29.92 2.47 26.15
C THR A 65 -29.70 2.74 27.63
N LYS A 66 -28.50 2.44 28.16
CA LYS A 66 -28.20 2.64 29.58
C LYS A 66 -28.23 4.12 29.99
N TYR A 67 -27.75 5.00 29.13
CA TYR A 67 -27.81 6.44 29.37
C TYR A 67 -29.25 6.94 29.43
N LYS A 68 -30.09 6.55 28.46
CA LYS A 68 -31.52 6.90 28.45
C LYS A 68 -32.24 6.37 29.69
N ASP A 69 -31.99 5.11 30.06
CA ASP A 69 -32.58 4.50 31.26
C ASP A 69 -32.17 5.25 32.53
N PHE A 70 -30.88 5.60 32.66
CA PHE A 70 -30.38 6.41 33.77
C PHE A 70 -31.09 7.77 33.83
N VAL A 71 -31.13 8.52 32.72
CA VAL A 71 -31.77 9.84 32.67
C VAL A 71 -33.25 9.78 33.07
N ASN A 72 -33.98 8.77 32.59
CA ASN A 72 -35.42 8.62 32.85
C ASN A 72 -35.76 8.23 34.29
N SER A 73 -34.82 7.61 35.02
CA SER A 73 -35.10 7.05 36.34
C SER A 73 -34.23 7.60 37.46
N GLN A 74 -33.25 8.47 37.16
CA GLN A 74 -32.29 8.97 38.16
C GLN A 74 -32.98 9.58 39.38
N ASP A 75 -34.05 10.37 39.22
CA ASP A 75 -34.66 11.09 40.34
C ASP A 75 -35.27 10.19 41.41
N SER A 76 -35.64 8.95 41.06
CA SER A 76 -36.19 7.96 41.99
C SER A 76 -35.15 6.99 42.55
N MET A 77 -33.88 7.08 42.12
CA MET A 77 -32.83 6.18 42.55
C MET A 77 -32.13 6.63 43.84
N PRO A 78 -31.76 5.67 44.72
CA PRO A 78 -30.77 5.91 45.77
C PRO A 78 -29.42 6.35 45.19
N GLU A 79 -28.70 7.18 45.92
CA GLU A 79 -27.44 7.81 45.46
C GLU A 79 -26.36 6.78 45.06
N ASN A 80 -26.19 5.72 45.85
CA ASN A 80 -25.23 4.65 45.53
C ASN A 80 -25.57 3.93 44.21
N ILE A 81 -26.85 3.80 43.87
CA ILE A 81 -27.29 3.21 42.60
C ILE A 81 -27.02 4.15 41.44
N LYS A 82 -27.22 5.47 41.63
CA LYS A 82 -26.89 6.49 40.61
C LYS A 82 -25.40 6.45 40.27
N GLN A 83 -24.54 6.49 41.29
CA GLN A 83 -23.09 6.46 41.11
C GLN A 83 -22.63 5.22 40.34
N ARG A 84 -23.15 4.04 40.69
CA ARG A 84 -22.83 2.80 39.98
C ARG A 84 -23.26 2.83 38.52
N ARG A 85 -24.46 3.35 38.20
CA ARG A 85 -24.93 3.48 36.81
C ARG A 85 -24.12 4.50 36.01
N MET A 86 -23.75 5.62 36.62
CA MET A 86 -22.87 6.60 35.99
C MET A 86 -21.49 6.02 35.69
N GLN A 87 -20.92 5.24 36.60
CA GLN A 87 -19.66 4.54 36.40
C GLN A 87 -19.76 3.56 35.22
N GLU A 88 -20.81 2.73 35.16
CA GLU A 88 -21.03 1.80 34.06
C GLU A 88 -21.12 2.52 32.70
N ILE A 89 -21.85 3.65 32.64
CA ILE A 89 -21.94 4.48 31.43
C ILE A 89 -20.56 5.03 31.02
N GLN A 90 -19.75 5.49 31.98
CA GLN A 90 -18.39 5.97 31.73
C GLN A 90 -17.47 4.84 31.23
N GLU A 91 -17.57 3.65 31.80
CA GLU A 91 -16.81 2.47 31.36
C GLU A 91 -17.16 2.09 29.92
N ILE A 92 -18.43 2.15 29.53
CA ILE A 92 -18.85 1.92 28.14
C ILE A 92 -18.29 3.00 27.22
N GLN A 93 -18.33 4.27 27.62
CA GLN A 93 -17.75 5.35 26.84
C GLN A 93 -16.24 5.14 26.61
N GLN A 94 -15.51 4.73 27.64
CA GLN A 94 -14.08 4.40 27.54
C GLN A 94 -13.84 3.20 26.62
N ARG A 95 -14.67 2.14 26.73
CA ARG A 95 -14.62 0.99 25.83
C ARG A 95 -14.84 1.40 24.37
N ILE A 96 -15.80 2.27 24.09
CA ILE A 96 -16.09 2.78 22.73
C ILE A 96 -14.87 3.52 22.16
N GLN A 97 -14.25 4.39 22.95
CA GLN A 97 -13.05 5.13 22.53
C GLN A 97 -11.88 4.18 22.22
N ASN A 98 -11.60 3.26 23.13
CA ASN A 98 -10.53 2.26 22.96
C ASN A 98 -10.80 1.35 21.76
N PHE A 99 -12.05 0.91 21.56
CA PHE A 99 -12.43 0.10 20.42
C PHE A 99 -12.14 0.80 19.10
N ARG A 100 -12.45 2.11 18.99
CA ARG A 100 -12.15 2.89 17.78
C ARG A 100 -10.66 2.91 17.48
N GLU A 101 -9.82 3.19 18.49
CA GLU A 101 -8.37 3.25 18.33
C GLU A 101 -7.80 1.91 17.86
N VAL A 102 -8.20 0.82 18.53
CA VAL A 102 -7.76 -0.55 18.19
C VAL A 102 -8.25 -0.96 16.80
N ALA A 103 -9.52 -0.69 16.46
CA ALA A 103 -10.08 -1.05 15.16
C ALA A 103 -9.41 -0.30 14.00
N THR A 104 -9.11 1.00 14.18
CA THR A 104 -8.35 1.76 13.18
C THR A 104 -6.95 1.22 13.02
N GLY A 105 -6.23 0.96 14.11
CA GLY A 105 -4.88 0.40 14.06
C GLY A 105 -4.83 -0.98 13.39
N ASP A 106 -5.77 -1.88 13.72
CA ASP A 106 -5.82 -3.20 13.09
C ASP A 106 -6.19 -3.11 11.60
N LEU A 107 -7.12 -2.22 11.20
CA LEU A 107 -7.42 -2.02 9.77
C LEU A 107 -6.19 -1.57 8.97
N GLU A 108 -5.39 -0.66 9.53
CA GLU A 108 -4.13 -0.21 8.93
C GLU A 108 -3.10 -1.36 8.84
N GLU A 109 -2.95 -2.15 9.92
CA GLU A 109 -2.07 -3.31 9.95
C GLU A 109 -2.48 -4.36 8.91
N GLN A 110 -3.77 -4.72 8.86
CA GLN A 110 -4.29 -5.67 7.89
C GLN A 110 -4.12 -5.14 6.47
N GLN A 111 -4.33 -3.84 6.22
CA GLN A 111 -4.11 -3.26 4.91
C GLN A 111 -2.64 -3.40 4.49
N ALA A 112 -1.70 -3.05 5.36
CA ALA A 112 -0.28 -3.20 5.08
C ALA A 112 0.08 -4.68 4.80
N LYS A 113 -0.41 -5.60 5.62
CA LYS A 113 -0.15 -7.05 5.49
C LYS A 113 -0.70 -7.64 4.19
N LEU A 114 -1.88 -7.21 3.77
CA LEU A 114 -2.52 -7.69 2.54
C LEU A 114 -1.89 -7.10 1.28
N LEU A 115 -1.42 -5.84 1.34
CA LEU A 115 -0.83 -5.17 0.18
C LEU A 115 0.67 -5.45 0.00
N ALA A 116 1.41 -5.71 1.08
CA ALA A 116 2.84 -6.05 1.03
C ALA A 116 3.20 -7.15 0.01
N PRO A 117 2.52 -8.32 -0.05
CA PRO A 117 2.85 -9.36 -1.02
C PRO A 117 2.57 -8.94 -2.47
N LEU A 118 1.62 -8.05 -2.72
CA LEU A 118 1.34 -7.52 -4.06
C LEU A 118 2.47 -6.58 -4.50
N GLN A 119 2.92 -5.71 -3.60
CA GLN A 119 4.08 -4.84 -3.83
C GLN A 119 5.35 -5.65 -4.09
N GLU A 120 5.58 -6.72 -3.32
CA GLU A 120 6.72 -7.62 -3.52
C GLU A 120 6.66 -8.32 -4.88
N LYS A 121 5.49 -8.81 -5.31
CA LYS A 121 5.29 -9.39 -6.65
C LYS A 121 5.64 -8.40 -7.75
N ILE A 122 5.17 -7.16 -7.65
CA ILE A 122 5.49 -6.11 -8.63
C ILE A 122 6.99 -5.82 -8.64
N ALA A 123 7.62 -5.65 -7.47
CA ALA A 123 9.06 -5.39 -7.36
C ALA A 123 9.89 -6.53 -7.98
N ASN A 124 9.51 -7.78 -7.74
CA ASN A 124 10.16 -8.95 -8.32
C ASN A 124 9.96 -9.02 -9.84
N ALA A 125 8.78 -8.67 -10.35
CA ALA A 125 8.52 -8.61 -11.80
C ALA A 125 9.33 -7.49 -12.47
N VAL A 126 9.38 -6.29 -11.89
CA VAL A 126 10.21 -5.17 -12.37
C VAL A 126 11.68 -5.58 -12.40
N LYS A 127 12.19 -6.23 -11.34
CA LYS A 127 13.56 -6.73 -11.28
C LYS A 127 13.84 -7.75 -12.40
N ALA A 128 12.96 -8.71 -12.60
CA ALA A 128 13.12 -9.72 -13.65
C ALA A 128 13.11 -9.10 -15.05
N VAL A 129 12.17 -8.18 -15.32
CA VAL A 129 12.13 -7.42 -16.58
C VAL A 129 13.41 -6.62 -16.78
N GLY A 130 13.90 -5.99 -15.71
CA GLY A 130 15.17 -5.24 -15.71
C GLY A 130 16.35 -6.09 -16.16
N GLN A 131 16.48 -7.28 -15.57
CA GLN A 131 17.55 -8.24 -15.87
C GLN A 131 17.43 -8.80 -17.30
N GLU A 132 16.23 -9.23 -17.70
CA GLU A 132 15.99 -9.87 -19.00
C GLU A 132 16.16 -8.92 -20.19
N ASN A 133 15.92 -7.61 -19.97
CA ASN A 133 15.96 -6.61 -21.02
C ASN A 133 17.18 -5.68 -20.95
N GLY A 134 18.11 -5.94 -20.03
CA GLY A 134 19.35 -5.18 -19.87
C GLY A 134 19.15 -3.73 -19.43
N PHE A 135 18.13 -3.45 -18.63
CA PHE A 135 17.93 -2.11 -18.05
C PHE A 135 18.95 -1.83 -16.96
N THR A 136 19.54 -0.65 -17.00
CA THR A 136 20.39 -0.14 -15.91
C THR A 136 19.54 0.33 -14.74
N PHE A 137 18.45 1.05 -15.03
CA PHE A 137 17.46 1.49 -14.05
C PHE A 137 16.07 1.42 -14.66
N ILE A 138 15.08 1.11 -13.83
CA ILE A 138 13.66 1.30 -14.14
C ILE A 138 13.10 2.25 -13.09
N PHE A 139 12.55 3.37 -13.54
CA PHE A 139 11.95 4.39 -12.67
C PHE A 139 10.44 4.27 -12.67
N ASP A 140 9.84 4.39 -11.49
CA ASP A 140 8.39 4.37 -11.35
C ASP A 140 7.80 5.77 -11.58
N MET A 141 7.02 5.91 -12.66
CA MET A 141 6.33 7.13 -13.04
C MET A 141 5.14 7.44 -12.14
N SER A 142 4.68 6.48 -11.33
CA SER A 142 3.59 6.71 -10.38
C SER A 142 4.07 7.41 -9.10
N ILE A 143 5.38 7.47 -8.87
CA ILE A 143 5.96 8.18 -7.73
C ILE A 143 6.18 9.65 -8.11
N PRO A 144 5.71 10.63 -7.30
CA PRO A 144 5.84 12.06 -7.58
C PRO A 144 7.28 12.58 -7.79
N SER A 145 8.30 11.79 -7.40
CA SER A 145 9.71 12.15 -7.62
C SER A 145 10.14 12.03 -9.08
N VAL A 146 9.40 11.30 -9.93
CA VAL A 146 9.70 11.16 -11.36
C VAL A 146 8.74 12.02 -12.18
N LEU A 147 9.18 13.23 -12.52
CA LEU A 147 8.32 14.22 -13.17
C LEU A 147 8.25 14.09 -14.69
N TYR A 148 9.29 13.52 -15.32
CA TYR A 148 9.41 13.45 -16.77
C TYR A 148 10.30 12.28 -17.18
N ALA A 149 9.86 11.58 -18.22
CA ALA A 149 10.65 10.59 -18.93
C ALA A 149 10.86 11.05 -20.37
N GLY A 150 12.13 11.22 -20.77
CA GLY A 150 12.48 11.57 -22.14
C GLY A 150 12.22 10.43 -23.12
N GLY A 151 12.12 10.73 -24.41
CA GLY A 151 11.78 9.74 -25.45
C GLY A 151 12.76 8.58 -25.64
N GLN A 152 13.92 8.60 -24.97
CA GLN A 152 14.87 7.48 -24.94
C GLN A 152 14.57 6.47 -23.82
N ALA A 153 13.73 6.83 -22.85
CA ALA A 153 13.30 5.93 -21.80
C ALA A 153 12.26 4.95 -22.36
N VAL A 154 12.46 3.66 -22.11
CA VAL A 154 11.55 2.62 -22.60
C VAL A 154 10.47 2.38 -21.56
N ASP A 155 9.20 2.46 -21.95
CA ASP A 155 8.11 2.03 -21.09
C ASP A 155 8.14 0.52 -20.91
N ALA A 156 8.50 0.07 -19.72
CA ALA A 156 8.54 -1.33 -19.31
C ALA A 156 7.21 -1.80 -18.72
N THR A 157 6.21 -0.93 -18.56
CA THR A 157 4.89 -1.28 -17.99
C THR A 157 4.26 -2.49 -18.69
N PRO A 158 4.21 -2.58 -20.04
CA PRO A 158 3.66 -3.76 -20.72
C PRO A 158 4.45 -5.04 -20.44
N LEU A 159 5.78 -4.95 -20.31
CA LEU A 159 6.64 -6.09 -20.01
C LEU A 159 6.39 -6.60 -18.59
N VAL A 160 6.20 -5.69 -17.63
CA VAL A 160 5.90 -6.03 -16.24
C VAL A 160 4.51 -6.67 -16.12
N LYS A 161 3.50 -6.14 -16.82
CA LYS A 161 2.16 -6.76 -16.90
C LYS A 161 2.24 -8.18 -17.45
N ALA A 162 2.91 -8.36 -18.59
CA ALA A 162 3.12 -9.67 -19.18
C ALA A 162 3.85 -10.64 -18.21
N LYS A 163 4.84 -10.14 -17.45
CA LYS A 163 5.58 -10.95 -16.47
C LYS A 163 4.69 -11.45 -15.32
N LEU A 164 3.66 -10.69 -14.98
CA LEU A 164 2.68 -11.02 -13.94
C LEU A 164 1.44 -11.74 -14.50
N GLY A 165 1.34 -11.91 -15.81
CA GLY A 165 0.17 -12.52 -16.46
C GLY A 165 -1.07 -11.62 -16.49
N LEU A 166 -0.87 -10.29 -16.50
CA LEU A 166 -1.90 -9.25 -16.55
C LEU A 166 -2.14 -8.72 -17.96
#